data_AF-A0A921DUU4-F1
#
_entry.id   AF-A0A921DUU4-F1
#
_cell.length_a   1.000
_cell.length_b   1.000
_cell.length_c   1.000
_cell.angle_alpha   90.00
_cell.angle_beta   90.00
_cell.angle_gamma   90.00
#
_symmetry.space_group_name_H-M   'P 1'
#
loop_
_entity.id
_entity.type
_entity.pdbx_description
1 polymer ?
#
loop_
_entity_poly.entity_id
_entity_poly.type
_entity_poly.pdbx_seq_one_letter_code
_entity_poly.pdbx_strand_id
1 'polypeptide(L)' 'MKIKTFSQGWQENDGKFDSRVNDFIKDKQVVQITTNETVSDSFDLTHSLTVLYKENKND' A
#
# COMPACT_ATOMS: atom_id res chain seq x y z
N MET A 1 -2.23 -9.01 -14.74
CA MET A 1 -2.58 -8.29 -13.50
C MET A 1 -1.55 -8.64 -12.45
N LYS A 2 -1.11 -7.67 -11.66
CA LYS A 2 -0.15 -7.85 -10.57
C LYS A 2 -0.72 -7.29 -9.28
N ILE A 3 -0.24 -7.80 -8.15
CA ILE A 3 -0.66 -7.39 -6.82
C ILE A 3 0.56 -6.89 -6.04
N LYS A 4 0.42 -5.79 -5.33
CA LYS A 4 1.43 -5.29 -4.39
C LYS A 4 0.78 -4.94 -3.07
N THR A 5 1.32 -5.44 -1.97
CA THR A 5 0.88 -5.11 -0.61
C THR A 5 1.90 -4.20 0.06
N PHE A 6 1.41 -3.12 0.65
CA PHE A 6 2.15 -2.19 1.49
C PHE A 6 1.70 -2.42 2.92
N SER A 7 2.63 -2.66 3.82
CA SER A 7 2.38 -2.72 5.27
C SER A 7 3.09 -1.56 5.93
N GLN A 8 2.39 -0.79 6.75
CA GLN A 8 2.99 0.28 7.54
C GLN A 8 4.05 -0.32 8.48
N GLY A 9 5.26 0.22 8.40
CA GLY A 9 6.37 -0.22 9.24
C GLY A 9 6.18 0.22 10.69
N TRP A 10 6.82 -0.48 11.62
CA TRP A 10 6.88 -0.05 13.02
C TRP A 10 7.50 1.34 13.10
N GLN A 11 6.79 2.31 13.69
CA GLN A 11 7.16 3.73 13.82
C GLN A 11 7.19 4.51 12.48
N GLU A 12 6.72 3.93 11.38
CA GLU A 12 6.50 4.68 10.16
C GLU A 12 5.30 5.63 10.37
N ASN A 13 5.52 6.93 10.21
CA ASN A 13 4.41 7.87 10.24
C ASN A 13 3.57 7.75 8.95
N ASP A 14 2.31 8.16 9.05
CA ASP A 14 1.35 8.03 7.96
C ASP A 14 1.83 8.76 6.69
N GLY A 15 2.48 9.91 6.83
CA GLY A 15 3.01 10.66 5.68
C GLY A 15 4.08 9.91 4.87
N LYS A 16 4.96 9.14 5.52
CA LYS A 16 5.95 8.30 4.82
C LYS A 16 5.27 7.12 4.13
N PHE A 17 4.31 6.49 4.80
CA PHE A 17 3.52 5.40 4.23
C PHE A 17 2.74 5.86 3.00
N ASP A 18 2.03 6.98 3.12
CA ASP A 18 1.24 7.57 2.06
C ASP A 18 2.12 7.99 0.88
N SER A 19 3.30 8.55 1.12
CA SER A 19 4.20 8.96 0.04
C SER A 19 4.58 7.77 -0.84
N ARG A 20 5.02 6.64 -0.26
CA ARG A 20 5.43 5.47 -1.06
C ARG A 20 4.26 4.77 -1.75
N VAL A 21 3.08 4.79 -1.15
CA VAL A 21 1.85 4.28 -1.79
C VAL A 21 1.48 5.18 -2.97
N ASN A 22 1.49 6.50 -2.78
CA ASN A 22 1.16 7.46 -3.81
C ASN A 22 2.13 7.42 -4.99
N ASP A 23 3.44 7.30 -4.73
CA ASP A 23 4.44 7.18 -5.77
C ASP A 23 4.21 5.92 -6.63
N PHE A 24 3.82 4.82 -6.00
CA PHE A 24 3.47 3.59 -6.72
C PHE A 24 2.18 3.72 -7.55
N ILE A 25 1.14 4.34 -6.99
CA ILE A 25 -0.15 4.53 -7.67
C ILE A 25 0.00 5.47 -8.88
N LYS A 26 0.88 6.48 -8.80
CA LYS A 26 1.18 7.38 -9.92
C LYS A 26 1.88 6.67 -11.08
N ASP A 27 2.76 5.72 -10.77
CA ASP A 27 3.54 5.00 -11.78
C ASP A 27 2.73 3.88 -12.46
N LYS A 28 1.76 3.27 -11.77
CA LYS A 28 1.09 2.07 -12.26
C LYS A 28 -0.38 2.31 -12.64
N GLN A 29 -0.87 1.57 -13.63
CA GLN A 29 -2.31 1.54 -13.91
C GLN A 29 -3.04 0.74 -12.82
N VAL A 30 -3.47 1.43 -11.77
CA VAL A 30 -4.20 0.86 -10.64
C VAL A 30 -5.64 0.52 -11.05
N VAL A 31 -6.07 -0.68 -10.66
CA VAL A 31 -7.42 -1.20 -10.93
C VAL A 31 -8.24 -1.28 -9.66
N GLN A 32 -7.63 -1.67 -8.54
CA GLN A 32 -8.30 -1.75 -7.25
C GLN A 32 -7.31 -1.50 -6.12
N ILE A 33 -7.79 -0.86 -5.06
CA ILE A 33 -7.10 -0.69 -3.79
C ILE A 33 -7.97 -1.31 -2.71
N THR A 34 -7.36 -2.11 -1.84
CA THR A 34 -8.02 -2.71 -0.67
C THR A 34 -7.21 -2.37 0.56
N THR A 35 -7.85 -1.84 1.59
CA THR A 35 -7.23 -1.47 2.86
C THR A 35 -7.61 -2.46 3.93
N ASN A 36 -6.62 -2.95 4.67
CA ASN A 36 -6.79 -3.86 5.78
C ASN A 36 -6.10 -3.26 7.00
N GLU A 37 -6.87 -3.07 8.06
CA GLU A 37 -6.35 -2.68 9.37
C GLU A 37 -6.29 -3.93 10.24
N THR A 38 -5.12 -4.18 10.82
CA THR A 38 -4.96 -5.22 11.83
C THR A 38 -4.72 -4.54 13.16
N VAL A 39 -5.64 -4.75 14.11
CA VAL A 39 -5.46 -4.37 15.51
C VAL A 39 -4.83 -5.58 16.19
N SER A 40 -3.57 -5.49 16.61
CA SER A 40 -2.97 -6.49 17.48
C SER A 40 -3.32 -6.21 18.94
N ASP A 41 -3.29 -7.25 19.78
CA ASP A 41 -3.43 -7.12 21.24
C ASP A 41 -2.36 -6.20 21.88
N SER A 42 -1.29 -5.87 21.13
CA SER A 42 -0.24 -4.94 21.55
C SER A 42 -0.53 -3.47 21.24
N PHE A 43 -1.75 -3.12 20.79
CA PHE A 43 -2.13 -1.77 20.32
C PHE A 43 -1.30 -1.26 19.12
N ASP A 44 -0.53 -2.14 18.47
CA ASP A 44 0.20 -1.79 17.25
C ASP A 44 -0.75 -1.87 16.06
N LEU A 45 -1.35 -0.73 15.71
CA LEU A 45 -2.14 -0.60 14.49
C LEU A 45 -1.21 -0.81 13.29
N THR A 46 -1.37 -1.95 12.61
CA THR A 46 -0.67 -2.20 11.36
C THR A 46 -1.64 -1.91 10.22
N HIS A 47 -1.50 -0.74 9.58
CA HIS A 47 -2.23 -0.43 8.36
C HIS A 47 -1.57 -1.18 7.20
N SER A 48 -2.38 -1.86 6.40
CA SER A 48 -1.92 -2.48 5.17
C SER A 48 -2.83 -2.12 4.00
N LEU A 49 -2.22 -1.98 2.83
CA LEU A 49 -2.88 -1.56 1.61
C LEU A 49 -2.42 -2.45 0.47
N THR A 50 -3.35 -3.16 -0.14
CA THR A 50 -3.11 -4.02 -1.29
C THR A 50 -3.62 -3.35 -2.56
N VAL A 51 -2.73 -3.20 -3.54
CA VAL A 51 -3.02 -2.62 -4.86
C VAL A 51 -3.01 -3.73 -5.90
N LEU A 52 -4.10 -3.86 -6.65
CA LEU A 52 -4.19 -4.62 -7.87
C LEU A 52 -3.94 -3.67 -9.05
N TYR A 53 -2.91 -3.95 -9.86
CA TYR A 53 -2.45 -3.06 -10.91
C TYR A 53 -2.09 -3.81 -12.20
N LYS A 54 -1.97 -3.07 -13.30
CA LYS A 54 -1.37 -3.51 -14.56
C LYS A 54 -0.02 -2.83 -14.73
N GLU A 55 0.94 -3.55 -15.29
CA GLU A 55 2.16 -2.90 -15.77
C GLU A 55 1.78 -1.98 -16.93
N ASN A 56 2.37 -0.79 -16.94
CA ASN A 56 2.25 0.07 -18.10
C ASN A 56 2.92 -0.63 -19.28
N LYS A 57 2.36 -0.51 -20.48
CA LYS A 57 2.85 -1.17 -21.70
C LYS A 57 4.29 -0.76 -22.12
N ASN A 58 4.92 0.15 -21.39
CA ASN A 58 6.21 0.75 -21.72
C ASN A 58 7.36 0.33 -20.78
N ASP A 59 7.13 -0.63 -19.87
CA ASP A 59 8.17 -1.32 -19.07
C ASP A 59 8.48 -2.72 -19.64
#